data_AF-A0A7Y5W3S2-F1
#
_entry.id   AF-A0A7Y5W3S2-F1
#
_cell.length_a   1.000
_cell.length_b   1.000
_cell.length_c   1.000
_cell.angle_alpha   90.00
_cell.angle_beta   90.00
_cell.angle_gamma   90.00
#
_symmetry.space_group_name_H-M   'P 1'
#
loop_
_entity.id
_entity.type
_entity.pdbx_description
1 polymer ?
#
loop_
_entity_poly.entity_id
_entity_poly.type
_entity_poly.pdbx_seq_one_letter_code
_entity_poly.pdbx_strand_id
1 'polypeptide(L)' 'MTHSTLPPEIRNLPVPERVALVEQIWDSIAEDEAEFQLTDAQKAELDRRLARRGSSGTRGSDWAAVKRRIVGGP' A
#
# COMPACT_ATOMS: atom_id res chain seq x y z
N MET A 1 13.27 15.46 -11.86
CA MET A 1 12.69 14.12 -11.71
C MET A 1 12.69 13.49 -13.10
N THR A 2 13.46 12.44 -13.30
CA THR A 2 13.46 11.72 -14.59
C THR A 2 12.09 11.05 -14.74
N HIS A 3 11.32 11.45 -15.75
CA HIS A 3 10.09 10.74 -16.10
C HIS A 3 10.51 9.37 -16.61
N SER A 4 10.37 8.35 -15.77
CA SER A 4 10.58 6.97 -16.19
C SER A 4 9.46 6.60 -17.16
N THR A 5 9.84 6.28 -18.39
CA THR A 5 8.92 5.79 -19.41
C THR A 5 8.68 4.31 -19.17
N LEU A 6 7.42 3.92 -18.94
CA LEU A 6 7.04 2.51 -18.89
C LEU A 6 7.38 1.84 -20.23
N PRO A 7 8.07 0.68 -20.22
CA PRO A 7 8.34 -0.09 -21.42
C PRO A 7 7.06 -0.35 -22.23
N PRO A 8 7.10 -0.28 -23.57
CA PRO A 8 5.93 -0.53 -24.41
C PRO A 8 5.24 -1.87 -24.12
N GLU A 9 6.01 -2.88 -23.77
CA GLU A 9 5.56 -4.24 -23.45
C GLU A 9 4.63 -4.25 -22.23
N ILE A 10 4.95 -3.44 -21.20
CA ILE A 10 4.12 -3.29 -20.00
C ILE A 10 2.94 -2.35 -20.27
N ARG A 11 3.18 -1.27 -21.02
CA ARG A 11 2.17 -0.25 -21.31
C ARG A 11 1.01 -0.81 -22.14
N ASN A 12 1.31 -1.70 -23.07
CA ASN A 12 0.35 -2.28 -24.01
C ASN A 12 -0.49 -3.41 -23.41
N LEU A 13 -0.15 -3.92 -22.22
CA LEU A 13 -0.97 -4.91 -21.52
C LEU A 13 -2.34 -4.30 -21.16
N PRO A 14 -3.44 -5.08 -21.21
CA PRO A 14 -4.72 -4.72 -20.61
C PRO A 14 -4.58 -4.29 -19.14
N VAL A 15 -5.47 -3.43 -18.66
CA VAL A 15 -5.46 -2.94 -17.27
C VAL A 15 -5.37 -4.09 -16.24
N PRO A 16 -6.17 -5.17 -16.33
CA PRO A 16 -6.10 -6.26 -15.36
C PRO A 16 -4.72 -6.94 -15.32
N GLU A 17 -4.11 -7.14 -16.48
CA GLU A 17 -2.78 -7.75 -16.60
C GLU A 17 -1.68 -6.86 -16.02
N ARG A 18 -1.77 -5.54 -16.19
CA ARG A 18 -0.86 -4.61 -15.53
C ARG A 18 -1.00 -4.65 -14.01
N VAL A 19 -2.23 -4.77 -13.50
CA VAL A 19 -2.46 -4.90 -12.04
C VAL A 19 -1.86 -6.19 -11.52
N ALA A 20 -2.10 -7.32 -12.21
CA ALA A 20 -1.50 -8.60 -11.85
C ALA A 20 0.04 -8.60 -11.95
N LEU A 21 0.61 -7.87 -12.90
CA LEU A 21 2.06 -7.70 -13.01
C LEU A 21 2.63 -6.85 -11.87
N VAL A 22 1.91 -5.81 -11.44
CA VAL A 22 2.29 -5.01 -10.26
C VAL A 22 2.33 -5.88 -9.02
N GLU A 23 1.34 -6.77 -8.84
CA GLU A 23 1.30 -7.72 -7.73
C GLU A 23 2.48 -8.70 -7.78
N GLN A 24 2.74 -9.32 -8.93
CA GLN A 24 3.88 -10.23 -9.10
C GLN A 24 5.24 -9.56 -8.83
N ILE A 25 5.42 -8.32 -9.29
CA ILE A 25 6.64 -7.56 -9.01
C ILE A 25 6.74 -7.25 -7.51
N TRP A 26 5.62 -6.96 -6.86
CA TRP A 26 5.60 -6.70 -5.43
C TRP A 26 5.97 -7.95 -4.62
N ASP A 27 5.46 -9.12 -5.01
CA ASP A 27 5.81 -10.41 -4.40
C ASP A 27 7.29 -10.73 -4.62
N SER A 28 7.83 -10.54 -5.83
CA SER A 28 9.25 -10.81 -6.08
C SER A 28 10.18 -9.88 -5.29
N ILE A 29 9.79 -8.62 -5.09
CA ILE A 29 10.56 -7.69 -4.25
C ILE A 29 10.57 -8.19 -2.80
N ALA A 30 9.44 -8.68 -2.29
CA ALA A 30 9.35 -9.21 -0.94
C ALA A 30 10.17 -10.50 -0.76
N GLU A 31 10.30 -11.32 -1.80
CA GLU A 31 11.17 -12.52 -1.81
C GLU A 31 12.66 -12.15 -1.80
N ASP A 32 13.04 -11.09 -2.52
CA ASP A 32 14.41 -10.58 -2.60
C ASP A 32 14.81 -9.71 -1.40
N GLU A 33 13.87 -9.37 -0.52
CA GLU A 33 14.13 -8.48 0.61
C GLU A 33 14.99 -9.21 1.65
N ALA A 34 16.28 -8.87 1.70
CA ALA A 34 17.15 -9.23 2.81
C ALA A 34 16.48 -8.77 4.11
N GLU A 35 16.34 -9.70 5.06
CA GLU A 35 15.53 -9.55 6.27
C GLU A 35 15.60 -8.12 6.84
N PHE A 36 14.54 -7.33 6.62
CA PHE A 36 14.48 -5.97 7.11
C PHE A 36 14.32 -6.01 8.63
N GLN A 37 15.46 -5.98 9.33
CA GLN A 37 15.50 -6.10 10.78
C GLN A 37 14.98 -4.83 11.44
N LEU A 38 13.78 -4.92 12.03
CA LEU A 38 13.26 -3.89 12.92
C LEU A 38 14.05 -3.90 14.23
N THR A 39 14.37 -2.70 14.72
CA THR A 39 14.85 -2.53 16.10
C THR A 39 13.76 -2.90 17.10
N ASP A 40 14.14 -3.28 18.32
CA ASP A 40 13.18 -3.62 19.38
C ASP A 40 12.22 -2.47 19.68
N ALA A 41 12.69 -1.22 19.60
CA ALA A 41 11.85 -0.05 19.78
C ALA A 41 10.80 0.10 18.66
N GLN A 42 11.14 -0.23 17.41
CA GLN A 42 10.19 -0.22 16.30
C GLN A 42 9.17 -1.35 16.42
N LYS A 43 9.59 -2.56 16.81
CA LYS A 43 8.69 -3.69 17.10
C LYS A 43 7.69 -3.33 18.20
N ALA A 44 8.18 -2.79 19.31
CA ALA A 44 7.34 -2.37 20.44
C ALA A 44 6.32 -1.27 20.04
N GLU A 45 6.70 -0.33 19.17
CA GLU A 45 5.77 0.68 18.67
C GLU A 45 4.70 0.09 17.74
N LEU A 46 5.06 -0.89 16.89
CA LEU A 46 4.09 -1.60 16.05
C LEU A 46 3.09 -2.38 16.90
N ASP A 47 3.56 -3.13 17.89
CA ASP A 47 2.71 -3.88 18.84
C ASP A 47 1.73 -2.96 19.57
N ARG A 48 2.22 -1.81 20.05
CA ARG A 48 1.37 -0.79 20.70
C ARG A 48 0.28 -0.28 19.75
N ARG A 49 0.61 -0.01 18.49
CA ARG A 49 -0.36 0.47 17.48
C ARG A 49 -1.39 -0.60 17.13
N LEU A 50 -0.98 -1.86 17.01
CA LEU A 50 -1.86 -2.99 16.75
C LEU A 50 -2.84 -3.21 17.90
N ALA A 51 -2.35 -3.21 19.15
CA ALA A 51 -3.20 -3.31 20.35
C ALA A 51 -4.19 -2.14 20.45
N ARG A 52 -3.74 -0.91 20.13
CA ARG A 52 -4.63 0.26 20.09
C ARG A 52 -5.71 0.14 19.01
N ARG A 53 -5.39 -0.45 17.85
CA ARG A 53 -6.37 -0.68 16.78
C ARG A 53 -7.43 -1.70 17.19
N GLY A 54 -7.06 -2.77 17.89
CA GLY A 54 -8.03 -3.77 18.39
C GLY A 54 -8.96 -3.23 19.49
N SER A 55 -8.47 -2.32 20.32
CA SER A 55 -9.22 -1.73 21.45
C SER A 55 -10.02 -0.48 21.08
N SER A 56 -9.67 0.23 20.01
CA SER A 56 -10.48 1.33 19.49
C SER A 56 -11.26 0.87 18.28
N GLY A 57 -12.60 0.80 18.40
CA GLY A 57 -13.50 0.47 17.30
C GLY A 57 -13.17 1.22 16.01
N THR A 58 -13.48 0.60 14.87
CA THR A 58 -13.06 1.00 13.52
C THR A 58 -13.15 2.50 13.29
N ARG A 59 -12.00 3.19 13.30
CA ARG A 59 -11.87 4.61 12.89
C ARG A 59 -11.68 4.78 11.38
N GLY A 60 -11.99 3.73 10.62
CA GLY A 60 -12.05 3.82 9.16
C GLY A 60 -13.34 4.54 8.78
N SER A 61 -13.23 5.54 7.92
CA SER A 61 -14.40 6.04 7.20
C SER A 61 -14.60 5.20 5.95
N ASP A 62 -15.85 4.90 5.60
CA ASP A 62 -16.14 4.32 4.30
C ASP A 62 -15.60 5.20 3.16
N TRP A 63 -15.22 4.59 2.05
CA TRP A 63 -14.64 5.29 0.91
C TRP A 63 -15.55 6.40 0.39
N ALA A 64 -16.87 6.22 0.36
CA ALA A 64 -17.79 7.29 -0.06
C ALA A 64 -17.74 8.49 0.90
N ALA A 65 -17.59 8.26 2.20
CA ALA A 65 -17.47 9.31 3.21
C ALA A 65 -16.11 10.03 3.14
N VAL A 66 -15.03 9.31 2.85
CA VAL A 66 -13.70 9.88 2.60
C VAL A 66 -13.73 10.73 1.33
N LYS A 67 -14.24 10.18 0.24
CA LYS A 67 -14.37 10.86 -1.06
C LYS A 67 -15.14 12.17 -0.90
N ARG A 68 -16.29 12.17 -0.24
CA ARG A 68 -17.08 13.39 0.01
C ARG A 68 -16.29 14.49 0.74
N ARG A 69 -15.46 14.10 1.71
CA ARG A 69 -14.59 15.02 2.48
C ARG A 69 -13.48 15.64 1.62
N ILE A 70 -12.88 14.84 0.73
CA ILE A 70 -11.73 15.27 -0.08
C ILE A 70 -12.17 16.06 -1.30
N VAL A 71 -13.16 15.56 -2.04
CA VAL A 71 -13.53 16.18 -3.32
C VAL A 71 -14.43 17.40 -3.12
N GLY A 72 -15.00 17.58 -1.91
CA GLY A 72 -15.79 18.74 -1.52
C GLY A 72 -16.95 18.99 -2.46
N GLY A 73 -18.15 18.53 -2.13
CA GLY A 73 -19.29 18.98 -2.92
C GLY A 73 -20.65 18.64 -2.36
N PRO A 74 -21.63 19.49 -2.69
CA PRO A 74 -21.68 20.91 -2.34
C PRO A 74 -21.75 21.17 -0.83
#